data_AF-A0A0B1S692-F1
#
_entry.id   AF-A0A0B1S692-F1
#
_cell.length_a   1.000
_cell.length_b   1.000
_cell.length_c   1.000
_cell.angle_alpha   90.00
_cell.angle_beta   90.00
_cell.angle_gamma   90.00
#
_symmetry.space_group_name_H-M   'P 1'
#
loop_
_entity.id
_entity.type
_entity.pdbx_description
1 polymer ?
#
loop_
_entity_poly.entity_id
_entity_poly.type
_entity_poly.pdbx_seq_one_letter_code
_entity_poly.pdbx_strand_id
1 'polypeptide(L)'
;MKVEWLTIKDGLLYAGGHGAEYRNKEGKVISEDPMWIKTISQSGEVTSIYWKKEYDTLRNATGYPAPGYLTHEAVQWSDILHKWLFLPRKASKTLYEEEEDEKKGTRLLILASADFKEIQVVEIGRESDLDRSKGYSAFDLIPDTGDSVLVALKSVEVGKHTESFVTVFNINGTVLLPDQKLEGNYKFEAIYFV
;
A
#
# COMPACT_ATOMS: atom_id res chain seq x y z
N MET A 1 -5.51 -2.21 16.57
CA MET A 1 -5.05 -1.87 15.20
C MET A 1 -3.67 -2.47 15.01
N LYS A 2 -3.51 -3.39 14.04
CA LYS A 2 -2.21 -3.86 13.58
C LYS A 2 -1.67 -2.80 12.61
N VAL A 3 -0.44 -2.32 12.83
CA VAL A 3 0.20 -1.30 11.98
C VAL A 3 0.88 -2.02 10.82
N GLU A 4 0.69 -1.51 9.62
CA GLU A 4 1.21 -2.08 8.38
C GLU A 4 2.03 -1.08 7.57
N TRP A 5 1.78 0.23 7.73
CA TRP A 5 2.50 1.28 7.02
C TRP A 5 2.76 2.49 7.92
N LEU A 6 3.81 3.23 7.58
CA LEU A 6 4.25 4.44 8.26
C LEU A 6 4.58 5.52 7.23
N THR A 7 4.23 6.78 7.51
CA THR A 7 4.73 7.95 6.77
C THR A 7 4.74 9.18 7.66
N ILE A 8 5.45 10.23 7.25
CA ILE A 8 5.42 11.52 7.92
C ILE A 8 4.59 12.49 7.08
N LYS A 9 3.76 13.30 7.74
CA LYS A 9 3.02 14.41 7.13
C LYS A 9 2.82 15.51 8.17
N ASP A 10 3.09 16.76 7.81
CA ASP A 10 2.94 17.94 8.68
C ASP A 10 3.61 17.77 10.07
N GLY A 11 4.76 17.09 10.11
CA GLY A 11 5.52 16.83 11.35
C GLY A 11 4.92 15.75 12.26
N LEU A 12 3.88 15.04 11.83
CA LEU A 12 3.29 13.90 12.53
C LEU A 12 3.70 12.60 11.88
N LEU A 13 3.95 11.57 12.68
CA LEU A 13 4.04 10.19 12.21
C LEU A 13 2.62 9.66 12.03
N TYR A 14 2.28 9.23 10.81
CA TYR A 14 1.06 8.51 10.51
C TYR A 14 1.36 7.02 10.50
N ALA A 15 0.57 6.25 11.23
CA ALA A 15 0.65 4.80 11.28
C ALA A 15 -0.73 4.20 10.99
N GLY A 16 -0.85 3.41 9.92
CA GLY A 16 -2.14 2.83 9.54
C GLY A 16 -2.11 1.31 9.43
N GLY A 17 -3.30 0.71 9.49
CA GLY A 17 -3.50 -0.71 9.23
C GLY A 17 -3.76 -1.02 7.75
N HIS A 18 -4.19 -2.25 7.48
CA HIS A 18 -4.46 -2.73 6.12
C HIS A 18 -5.51 -1.91 5.34
N GLY A 19 -6.39 -1.17 6.01
CA GLY A 19 -7.40 -0.33 5.33
C GLY A 19 -8.58 -1.09 4.72
N ALA A 20 -8.82 -2.33 5.15
CA ALA A 20 -9.99 -3.12 4.75
C ALA A 20 -10.74 -3.67 5.97
N GLU A 21 -12.05 -3.88 5.80
CA GLU A 21 -12.85 -4.56 6.82
C GLU A 21 -12.48 -6.04 6.91
N TYR A 22 -12.52 -6.61 8.11
CA TYR A 22 -12.59 -8.06 8.26
C TYR A 22 -14.02 -8.53 7.99
N ARG A 23 -14.14 -9.54 7.12
CA ARG A 23 -15.40 -10.18 6.78
C ARG A 23 -15.35 -11.67 7.14
N ASN A 24 -16.48 -12.22 7.53
CA ASN A 24 -16.62 -13.67 7.65
C ASN A 24 -16.85 -14.32 6.26
N LYS A 25 -16.97 -15.66 6.22
CA LYS A 25 -17.15 -16.43 4.97
C LYS A 25 -18.45 -16.07 4.22
N GLU A 26 -19.45 -15.55 4.91
CA GLU A 26 -20.71 -15.07 4.31
C GLU A 26 -20.62 -13.62 3.80
N GLY A 27 -19.46 -12.97 3.95
CA GLY A 27 -19.21 -11.60 3.51
C GLY A 27 -19.69 -10.49 4.44
N LYS A 28 -20.18 -10.86 5.64
CA LYS A 28 -20.59 -9.91 6.67
C LYS A 28 -19.36 -9.28 7.32
N VAL A 29 -19.36 -7.96 7.45
CA VAL A 29 -18.33 -7.22 8.21
C VAL A 29 -18.41 -7.60 9.68
N ILE A 30 -17.29 -8.03 10.24
CA ILE A 30 -17.15 -8.42 11.66
C ILE A 30 -16.23 -7.47 12.43
N SER A 31 -15.33 -6.75 11.76
CA SER A 31 -14.51 -5.70 12.36
C SER A 31 -14.04 -4.71 11.29
N GLU A 32 -13.94 -3.45 11.68
CA GLU A 32 -13.38 -2.35 10.88
C GLU A 32 -12.09 -1.80 11.52
N ASP A 33 -11.51 -2.51 12.50
CA ASP A 33 -10.31 -2.08 13.23
C ASP A 33 -9.10 -1.78 12.32
N PRO A 34 -8.86 -2.51 11.20
CA PRO A 34 -7.77 -2.18 10.28
C PRO A 34 -7.97 -0.88 9.49
N MET A 35 -9.17 -0.29 9.52
CA MET A 35 -9.47 0.98 8.85
C MET A 35 -9.17 2.19 9.73
N TRP A 36 -8.69 1.99 10.96
CA TRP A 36 -8.17 3.08 11.78
C TRP A 36 -6.73 3.40 11.41
N ILE A 37 -6.36 4.66 11.61
CA ILE A 37 -4.97 5.10 11.67
C ILE A 37 -4.67 5.72 13.03
N LYS A 38 -3.39 6.01 13.25
CA LYS A 38 -2.86 6.78 14.36
C LYS A 38 -2.03 7.92 13.81
N THR A 39 -2.18 9.11 14.37
CA THR A 39 -1.18 10.17 14.24
C THR A 39 -0.43 10.29 15.55
N ILE A 40 0.89 10.42 15.47
CA ILE A 40 1.78 10.52 16.61
C ILE A 40 2.61 11.79 16.48
N SER A 41 2.52 12.68 17.47
CA SER A 41 3.33 13.90 17.53
C SER A 41 4.78 13.60 17.91
N GLN A 42 5.67 14.58 17.72
CA GLN A 42 7.07 14.48 18.16
C GLN A 42 7.21 14.27 19.68
N SER A 43 6.21 14.69 20.48
CA SER A 43 6.16 14.44 21.92
C SER A 43 5.53 13.09 22.29
N GLY A 44 5.10 12.29 21.32
CA GLY A 44 4.50 10.98 21.52
C GLY A 44 2.99 11.00 21.79
N GLU A 45 2.31 12.13 21.59
CA GLU A 45 0.85 12.20 21.71
C GLU A 45 0.19 11.44 20.57
N VAL A 46 -0.78 10.58 20.89
CA VAL A 46 -1.42 9.69 19.92
C VAL A 46 -2.89 10.07 19.72
N THR A 47 -3.28 10.32 18.48
CA THR A 47 -4.69 10.48 18.09
C THR A 47 -5.13 9.31 17.21
N SER A 48 -6.32 8.77 17.47
CA SER A 48 -6.93 7.72 16.64
C SER A 48 -7.91 8.34 15.65
N ILE A 49 -7.75 8.05 14.36
CA ILE A 49 -8.60 8.59 13.31
C ILE A 49 -9.22 7.44 12.52
N TYR A 50 -10.52 7.50 12.31
CA TYR A 50 -11.24 6.47 11.58
C TYR A 50 -11.24 6.78 10.07
N TRP A 51 -10.48 6.01 9.28
CA TRP A 51 -10.23 6.26 7.86
C TRP A 51 -11.13 5.46 6.91
N LYS A 52 -12.31 5.01 7.39
CA LYS A 52 -13.24 4.21 6.57
C LYS A 52 -13.56 4.89 5.24
N LYS A 53 -13.92 6.17 5.29
CA LYS A 53 -14.33 6.92 4.10
C LYS A 53 -13.20 7.05 3.08
N GLU A 54 -11.99 7.30 3.56
CA GLU A 54 -10.78 7.46 2.76
C GLU A 54 -10.44 6.16 2.04
N TYR A 55 -10.37 5.04 2.77
CA TYR A 55 -10.15 3.72 2.17
C TYR A 55 -11.27 3.29 1.22
N ASP A 56 -12.53 3.56 1.55
CA ASP A 56 -13.67 3.30 0.65
C ASP A 56 -13.55 4.10 -0.65
N THR A 57 -13.11 5.36 -0.55
CA THR A 57 -12.89 6.23 -1.71
C THR A 57 -11.81 5.65 -2.62
N LEU A 58 -10.65 5.26 -2.07
CA LEU A 58 -9.57 4.63 -2.84
C LEU A 58 -10.02 3.33 -3.50
N ARG A 59 -10.69 2.46 -2.75
CA ARG A 59 -11.19 1.17 -3.21
C ARG A 59 -12.18 1.31 -4.36
N ASN A 60 -13.10 2.26 -4.26
CA ASN A 60 -14.09 2.51 -5.31
C ASN A 60 -13.46 3.15 -6.55
N ALA A 61 -12.58 4.12 -6.38
CA ALA A 61 -11.89 4.81 -7.48
C ALA A 61 -11.00 3.87 -8.31
N THR A 62 -10.49 2.80 -7.69
CA THR A 62 -9.66 1.79 -8.35
C THR A 62 -10.45 0.63 -8.94
N GLY A 63 -11.79 0.61 -8.81
CA GLY A 63 -12.65 -0.43 -9.39
C GLY A 63 -12.69 -1.74 -8.60
N TYR A 64 -12.45 -1.68 -7.29
CA TYR A 64 -12.53 -2.83 -6.37
C TYR A 64 -13.61 -2.67 -5.29
N PRO A 65 -14.86 -2.23 -5.62
CA PRO A 65 -15.88 -1.96 -4.61
C PRO A 65 -16.20 -3.20 -3.76
N ALA A 66 -16.71 -2.98 -2.55
CA ALA A 66 -17.13 -4.06 -1.67
C ALA A 66 -18.10 -5.03 -2.38
N PRO A 67 -17.97 -6.37 -2.19
CA PRO A 67 -17.14 -7.04 -1.20
C PRO A 67 -15.67 -7.23 -1.60
N GLY A 68 -15.23 -6.67 -2.74
CA GLY A 68 -13.82 -6.52 -3.07
C GLY A 68 -13.07 -5.63 -2.08
N TYR A 69 -11.75 -5.62 -2.19
CA TYR A 69 -10.87 -4.95 -1.25
C TYR A 69 -9.54 -4.54 -1.86
N LEU A 70 -8.90 -3.58 -1.20
CA LEU A 70 -7.49 -3.29 -1.27
C LEU A 70 -6.90 -3.54 0.11
N THR A 71 -5.69 -4.08 0.20
CA THR A 71 -4.90 -4.02 1.44
C THR A 71 -3.69 -3.11 1.23
N HIS A 72 -3.37 -2.32 2.24
CA HIS A 72 -2.31 -1.32 2.20
C HIS A 72 -1.21 -1.66 3.21
N GLU A 73 0.02 -1.84 2.72
CA GLU A 73 1.24 -1.96 3.54
C GLU A 73 2.29 -0.91 3.14
N ALA A 74 2.04 -0.18 2.05
CA ALA A 74 3.00 0.75 1.49
C ALA A 74 2.29 2.05 1.12
N VAL A 75 2.50 3.07 1.95
CA VAL A 75 1.83 4.38 1.88
C VAL A 75 2.84 5.46 2.23
N GLN A 76 2.93 6.51 1.43
CA GLN A 76 3.74 7.70 1.72
C GLN A 76 2.92 8.98 1.47
N TRP A 77 3.29 10.04 2.17
CA TRP A 77 2.87 11.40 1.85
C TRP A 77 4.04 12.14 1.19
N SER A 78 3.74 12.85 0.12
CA SER A 78 4.72 13.73 -0.55
C SER A 78 4.39 15.19 -0.23
N ASP A 79 5.32 15.87 0.43
CA ASP A 79 5.24 17.32 0.65
C ASP A 79 5.44 18.12 -0.65
N ILE A 80 6.19 17.57 -1.63
CA ILE A 80 6.43 18.23 -2.92
C ILE A 80 5.20 18.15 -3.82
N LEU A 81 4.54 16.99 -3.88
CA LEU A 81 3.36 16.76 -4.72
C LEU A 81 2.05 17.15 -4.03
N HIS A 82 2.08 17.35 -2.70
CA HIS A 82 0.90 17.51 -1.84
C HIS A 82 -0.14 16.38 -2.01
N LYS A 83 0.36 15.15 -2.12
CA LYS A 83 -0.47 13.96 -2.37
C LYS A 83 -0.09 12.82 -1.45
N TRP A 84 -1.09 12.03 -1.10
CA TRP A 84 -0.90 10.67 -0.61
C TRP A 84 -0.60 9.75 -1.78
N LEU A 85 0.36 8.86 -1.61
CA LEU A 85 0.73 7.82 -2.56
C LEU A 85 0.52 6.46 -1.89
N PHE A 86 -0.19 5.57 -2.58
CA PHE A 86 -0.42 4.20 -2.13
C PHE A 86 0.07 3.23 -3.19
N LEU A 87 0.79 2.21 -2.73
CA LEU A 87 1.05 0.98 -3.47
C LEU A 87 0.33 -0.15 -2.71
N PRO A 88 -0.93 -0.48 -3.04
CA PRO A 88 -1.64 -1.53 -2.33
C PRO A 88 -0.86 -2.85 -2.45
N ARG A 89 -0.84 -3.65 -1.39
CA ARG A 89 -0.25 -4.99 -1.42
C ARG A 89 -1.11 -5.89 -2.28
N LYS A 90 -2.42 -5.91 -2.01
CA LYS A 90 -3.40 -6.77 -2.66
C LYS A 90 -4.56 -5.97 -3.22
N ALA A 91 -5.14 -6.46 -4.31
CA ALA A 91 -6.38 -5.93 -4.89
C ALA A 91 -7.25 -7.08 -5.40
N SER A 92 -8.49 -7.16 -4.93
CA SER A 92 -9.44 -8.22 -5.31
C SER A 92 -10.84 -7.68 -5.52
N LYS A 93 -11.52 -8.18 -6.56
CA LYS A 93 -12.94 -7.89 -6.84
C LYS A 93 -13.89 -8.86 -6.13
N THR A 94 -13.34 -9.91 -5.51
CA THR A 94 -14.09 -10.94 -4.80
C THR A 94 -13.85 -10.83 -3.30
N LEU A 95 -14.65 -11.56 -2.53
CA LEU A 95 -14.44 -11.69 -1.09
C LEU A 95 -13.01 -12.18 -0.79
N TYR A 96 -12.49 -11.76 0.36
CA TYR A 96 -11.25 -12.29 0.91
C TYR A 96 -11.37 -13.80 1.15
N GLU A 97 -10.37 -14.53 0.68
CA GLU A 97 -10.13 -15.94 0.90
C GLU A 97 -8.61 -16.07 1.05
N GLU A 98 -8.16 -16.76 2.08
CA GLU A 98 -6.78 -16.69 2.57
C GLU A 98 -5.77 -17.22 1.56
N GLU A 99 -6.04 -18.39 0.96
CA GLU A 99 -5.15 -19.01 -0.04
C GLU A 99 -5.16 -18.23 -1.36
N GLU A 100 -6.32 -17.70 -1.76
CA GLU A 100 -6.43 -16.89 -2.97
C GLU A 100 -5.74 -15.52 -2.82
N ASP A 101 -5.76 -14.90 -1.63
CA ASP A 101 -5.16 -13.60 -1.34
C ASP A 101 -3.64 -13.60 -1.55
N GLU A 102 -2.98 -14.73 -1.29
CA GLU A 102 -1.54 -14.92 -1.58
C GLU A 102 -1.19 -14.52 -3.02
N LYS A 103 -2.14 -14.63 -3.96
CA LYS A 103 -1.99 -14.32 -5.39
C LYS A 103 -2.83 -13.12 -5.87
N LYS A 104 -3.12 -12.15 -4.99
CA LYS A 104 -3.82 -10.89 -5.34
C LYS A 104 -2.90 -9.66 -5.44
N GLY A 105 -1.59 -9.87 -5.62
CA GLY A 105 -0.62 -8.82 -5.88
C GLY A 105 -1.03 -7.89 -7.03
N THR A 106 -0.67 -6.62 -6.92
CA THR A 106 -1.16 -5.57 -7.82
C THR A 106 -0.01 -4.72 -8.40
N ARG A 107 -0.32 -3.95 -9.44
CA ARG A 107 0.58 -2.97 -10.07
C ARG A 107 0.07 -1.54 -9.98
N LEU A 108 -0.81 -1.24 -9.03
CA LEU A 108 -1.40 0.09 -8.88
C LEU A 108 -0.48 1.03 -8.09
N LEU A 109 -0.32 2.24 -8.61
CA LEU A 109 0.05 3.43 -7.87
C LEU A 109 -1.17 4.34 -7.81
N ILE A 110 -1.62 4.65 -6.59
CA ILE A 110 -2.76 5.54 -6.37
C ILE A 110 -2.22 6.84 -5.80
N LEU A 111 -2.51 7.96 -6.46
CA LEU A 111 -2.23 9.29 -5.95
C LEU A 111 -3.54 9.95 -5.52
N ALA A 112 -3.61 10.42 -4.28
CA ALA A 112 -4.80 11.08 -3.75
C ALA A 112 -4.45 12.48 -3.24
N SER A 113 -5.33 13.47 -3.47
CA SER A 113 -5.26 14.77 -2.78
C SER A 113 -5.33 14.57 -1.26
N ALA A 114 -4.88 15.56 -0.49
CA ALA A 114 -4.89 15.50 0.98
C ALA A 114 -6.29 15.19 1.58
N ASP A 115 -7.35 15.59 0.89
CA ASP A 115 -8.75 15.38 1.28
C ASP A 115 -9.44 14.23 0.53
N PHE A 116 -8.69 13.44 -0.24
CA PHE A 116 -9.15 12.28 -1.04
C PHE A 116 -10.24 12.61 -2.08
N LYS A 117 -10.44 13.89 -2.43
CA LYS A 117 -11.41 14.27 -3.47
C LYS A 117 -10.92 14.03 -4.89
N GLU A 118 -9.61 14.10 -5.10
CA GLU A 118 -8.99 13.82 -6.39
C GLU A 118 -8.15 12.56 -6.29
N ILE A 119 -8.52 11.53 -7.05
CA ILE A 119 -7.80 10.26 -7.12
C ILE A 119 -7.30 10.06 -8.55
N GLN A 120 -6.00 9.84 -8.69
CA GLN A 120 -5.36 9.38 -9.91
C GLN A 120 -4.85 7.97 -9.71
N VAL A 121 -5.11 7.10 -10.68
CA VAL A 121 -4.62 5.72 -10.66
C VAL A 121 -3.67 5.53 -11.84
N VAL A 122 -2.47 5.08 -11.54
CA VAL A 122 -1.43 4.76 -12.50
C VAL A 122 -1.12 3.28 -12.38
N GLU A 123 -0.95 2.60 -13.51
CA GLU A 123 -0.50 1.21 -13.48
C GLU A 123 1.00 1.15 -13.80
N ILE A 124 1.75 0.45 -12.96
CA ILE A 124 3.21 0.35 -13.03
C ILE A 124 3.59 -0.81 -13.94
N GLY A 125 4.45 -0.56 -14.92
CA GLY A 125 4.91 -1.57 -15.86
C GLY A 125 3.78 -2.18 -16.72
N ARG A 126 4.09 -3.29 -17.40
CA ARG A 126 3.16 -3.96 -18.31
C ARG A 126 2.41 -5.07 -17.58
N GLU A 127 1.18 -5.35 -17.99
CA GLU A 127 0.40 -6.49 -17.45
C GLU A 127 1.11 -7.83 -17.66
N SER A 128 1.89 -7.98 -18.74
CA SER A 128 2.70 -9.18 -19.02
C SER A 128 3.77 -9.47 -17.96
N ASP A 129 4.16 -8.46 -17.20
CA ASP A 129 5.25 -8.52 -16.22
C ASP A 129 4.69 -8.67 -14.79
N LEU A 130 3.35 -8.67 -14.65
CA LEU A 130 2.68 -8.79 -13.36
C LEU A 130 2.74 -10.23 -12.83
N ASP A 131 3.60 -10.42 -11.83
CA ASP A 131 3.53 -11.60 -10.95
C ASP A 131 2.61 -11.31 -9.77
N ARG A 132 1.42 -11.91 -9.78
CA ARG A 132 0.41 -11.67 -8.73
C ARG A 132 0.76 -12.27 -7.38
N SER A 133 1.80 -13.09 -7.26
CA SER A 133 2.30 -13.53 -5.95
C SER A 133 3.04 -12.42 -5.21
N LYS A 134 3.54 -11.40 -5.93
CA LYS A 134 4.29 -10.27 -5.37
C LYS A 134 3.34 -9.14 -4.99
N GLY A 135 3.28 -8.80 -3.72
CA GLY A 135 2.57 -7.62 -3.22
C GLY A 135 3.55 -6.55 -2.74
N TYR A 136 3.25 -5.27 -2.98
CA TYR A 136 4.04 -4.18 -2.41
C TYR A 136 3.99 -4.22 -0.88
N SER A 137 5.15 -4.12 -0.23
CA SER A 137 5.29 -4.17 1.22
C SER A 137 5.85 -2.88 1.83
N ALA A 138 6.56 -2.06 1.05
CA ALA A 138 6.99 -0.72 1.43
C ALA A 138 7.43 0.06 0.19
N PHE A 139 7.50 1.38 0.29
CA PHE A 139 8.24 2.19 -0.66
C PHE A 139 8.69 3.49 -0.01
N ASP A 140 9.66 4.15 -0.64
CA ASP A 140 10.05 5.51 -0.31
C ASP A 140 10.32 6.31 -1.59
N LEU A 141 10.28 7.64 -1.47
CA LEU A 141 10.54 8.59 -2.55
C LEU A 141 12.05 8.80 -2.64
N ILE A 142 12.63 8.64 -3.83
CA ILE A 142 14.08 8.82 -4.00
C ILE A 142 14.41 10.31 -3.84
N PRO A 143 15.31 10.68 -2.89
CA PRO A 143 15.71 12.08 -2.68
C PRO A 143 16.20 12.77 -3.95
N ASP A 144 16.05 14.09 -4.01
CA ASP A 144 16.50 14.94 -5.12
C ASP A 144 15.90 14.59 -6.50
N THR A 145 14.77 13.88 -6.52
CA THR A 145 14.01 13.57 -7.76
C THR A 145 12.71 14.37 -7.90
N GLY A 146 12.44 15.29 -6.97
CA GLY A 146 11.16 16.00 -6.91
C GLY A 146 9.97 15.06 -6.71
N ASP A 147 10.17 14.00 -5.93
CA ASP A 147 9.21 12.91 -5.66
C ASP A 147 8.66 12.23 -6.92
N SER A 148 9.41 12.29 -8.03
CA SER A 148 9.02 11.70 -9.31
C SER A 148 9.53 10.27 -9.51
N VAL A 149 10.43 9.79 -8.64
CA VAL A 149 10.99 8.43 -8.69
C VAL A 149 10.84 7.75 -7.34
N LEU A 150 10.39 6.50 -7.36
CA LEU A 150 10.10 5.69 -6.19
C LEU A 150 10.98 4.45 -6.18
N VAL A 151 11.47 4.07 -5.00
CA VAL A 151 12.01 2.73 -4.74
C VAL A 151 10.98 1.95 -3.92
N ALA A 152 10.63 0.76 -4.34
CA ALA A 152 9.61 -0.05 -3.69
C ALA A 152 10.11 -1.46 -3.41
N LEU A 153 9.63 -2.01 -2.30
CA LEU A 153 9.76 -3.41 -1.94
C LEU A 153 8.48 -4.16 -2.30
N LYS A 154 8.64 -5.37 -2.80
CA LYS A 154 7.57 -6.37 -2.93
C LYS A 154 7.94 -7.59 -2.11
N SER A 155 6.96 -8.26 -1.53
CA SER A 155 7.15 -9.57 -0.90
C SER A 155 6.19 -10.62 -1.44
N VAL A 156 6.67 -11.86 -1.43
CA VAL A 156 5.92 -13.08 -1.76
C VAL A 156 5.75 -13.85 -0.46
N GLU A 157 4.53 -14.27 -0.19
CA GLU A 157 4.17 -15.23 0.86
C GLU A 157 3.17 -16.19 0.22
N VAL A 158 3.66 -17.35 -0.21
CA VAL A 158 2.83 -18.39 -0.84
C VAL A 158 3.06 -19.69 -0.09
N GLY A 159 2.07 -20.14 0.67
CA GLY A 159 2.20 -21.23 1.63
C GLY A 159 3.32 -20.96 2.64
N LYS A 160 4.43 -21.70 2.54
CA LYS A 160 5.61 -21.54 3.43
C LYS A 160 6.79 -20.82 2.77
N HIS A 161 6.62 -20.36 1.55
CA HIS A 161 7.67 -19.71 0.77
C HIS A 161 7.63 -18.19 0.96
N THR A 162 8.78 -17.60 1.29
CA THR A 162 8.92 -16.17 1.54
C THR A 162 10.11 -15.60 0.80
N GLU A 163 9.90 -14.52 0.06
CA GLU A 163 10.95 -13.77 -0.65
C GLU A 163 10.60 -12.30 -0.74
N SER A 164 11.61 -11.45 -0.95
CA SER A 164 11.45 -10.03 -1.19
C SER A 164 12.22 -9.55 -2.40
N PHE A 165 11.73 -8.50 -3.03
CA PHE A 165 12.27 -7.90 -4.24
C PHE A 165 12.31 -6.38 -4.08
N VAL A 166 13.28 -5.74 -4.71
CA VAL A 166 13.35 -4.28 -4.87
C VAL A 166 13.11 -3.89 -6.33
N THR A 167 12.39 -2.81 -6.57
CA THR A 167 12.16 -2.24 -7.90
C THR A 167 12.18 -0.71 -7.82
N VAL A 168 12.50 -0.06 -8.95
CA VAL A 168 12.47 1.39 -9.08
C VAL A 168 11.62 1.77 -10.28
N PHE A 169 10.74 2.74 -10.11
CA PHE A 169 9.89 3.26 -11.19
C PHE A 169 9.60 4.74 -10.98
N ASN A 170 9.24 5.44 -12.06
CA ASN A 170 8.80 6.83 -11.96
C ASN A 170 7.30 6.93 -11.64
N ILE A 171 6.86 8.14 -11.26
CA ILE A 171 5.48 8.45 -10.87
C ILE A 171 4.45 8.15 -11.99
N ASN A 172 4.89 8.07 -13.24
CA ASN A 172 4.07 7.71 -14.39
C ASN A 172 3.97 6.19 -14.62
N GLY A 173 4.53 5.38 -13.72
CA GLY A 173 4.50 3.91 -13.80
C GLY A 173 5.55 3.29 -14.72
N THR A 174 6.51 4.08 -15.23
CA THR A 174 7.62 3.53 -16.04
C THR A 174 8.66 2.88 -15.13
N VAL A 175 8.86 1.58 -15.30
CA VAL A 175 9.87 0.82 -14.56
C VAL A 175 11.27 1.22 -15.02
N LEU A 176 12.10 1.67 -14.09
CA LEU A 176 13.50 2.04 -14.28
C LEU A 176 14.44 0.91 -13.88
N LEU A 177 14.07 0.15 -12.83
CA LEU A 177 14.74 -1.08 -12.39
C LEU A 177 13.69 -2.17 -12.21
N PRO A 178 13.71 -3.24 -13.03
CA PRO A 178 12.87 -4.42 -12.83
C PRO A 178 13.12 -5.08 -11.46
N ASP A 179 12.16 -5.87 -10.98
CA ASP A 179 12.29 -6.59 -9.70
C ASP A 179 13.65 -7.31 -9.57
N GLN A 180 14.45 -6.92 -8.58
CA GLN A 180 15.68 -7.60 -8.18
C GLN A 180 15.42 -8.35 -6.87
N LYS A 181 15.66 -9.66 -6.85
CA LYS A 181 15.48 -10.47 -5.64
C LYS A 181 16.49 -10.05 -4.58
N LEU A 182 16.02 -9.90 -3.34
CA LEU A 182 16.85 -9.70 -2.16
C LEU A 182 17.25 -11.05 -1.56
N GLU A 183 18.46 -11.12 -1.01
CA GLU A 183 18.99 -12.35 -0.43
C GLU A 183 18.29 -12.72 0.90
N GLY A 184 18.37 -14.02 1.25
CA GLY A 184 17.98 -14.52 2.58
C GLY A 184 16.56 -15.08 2.70
N ASN A 185 15.71 -14.97 1.69
CA ASN A 185 14.31 -15.47 1.72
C ASN A 185 13.53 -14.91 2.92
N TYR A 186 13.77 -13.64 3.25
CA TYR A 186 13.06 -12.89 4.27
C TYR A 186 11.97 -12.01 3.66
N LYS A 187 10.99 -11.64 4.48
CA LYS A 187 10.04 -10.58 4.18
C LYS A 187 10.61 -9.25 4.66
N PHE A 188 11.03 -8.40 3.74
CA PHE A 188 11.36 -7.00 4.03
C PHE A 188 10.11 -6.14 3.84
N GLU A 189 9.70 -5.44 4.90
CA GLU A 189 8.46 -4.65 4.99
C GLU A 189 8.72 -3.16 5.26
N ALA A 190 9.96 -2.71 5.13
CA ALA A 190 10.32 -1.31 5.28
C ALA A 190 11.55 -0.97 4.46
N ILE A 191 11.57 0.23 3.91
CA ILE A 191 12.72 0.86 3.26
C ILE A 191 12.74 2.33 3.65
N TYR A 192 13.93 2.88 3.88
CA TYR A 192 14.13 4.27 4.26
C TYR A 192 15.54 4.73 3.86
N PHE A 193 15.68 6.00 3.50
CA PHE A 193 16.98 6.63 3.24
C PHE A 193 17.58 7.17 4.55
N VAL A 194 18.72 6.61 4.98
CA VAL A 194 19.42 6.95 6.24
C VAL A 194 20.63 7.86 6.05
#